data_AF-A0AB34GL62-F1
#
_entry.id   AF-A0AB34GL62-F1
#
_cell.length_a   1.000
_cell.length_b   1.000
_cell.length_c   1.000
_cell.angle_alpha   90.00
_cell.angle_beta   90.00
_cell.angle_gamma   90.00
#
_symmetry.space_group_name_H-M   'P 1'
#
loop_
_entity.id
_entity.type
_entity.pdbx_description
1 polymer ?
#
loop_
_entity_poly.entity_id
_entity_poly.type
_entity_poly.pdbx_seq_one_letter_code
_entity_poly.pdbx_strand_id
1 'polypeptide(L)'
;MATEGPAVRRVQVAEHPRLLKLKEMFNSKFGSVPKFYVRAPGRVNIIGEHIDYCGYSVLPMAVEQDMLIAVEPVKTHVLQLANTNPLYLDFSTSANNIQIDKTKPLWHNYFLCGFKGIQEHFGLSDVTGMNCLVDGNIPPSSGLSSSSALVCCAGLVTLTVLGMNLSKVTNLNELA
;
A
#
# COMPACT_ATOMS: atom_id res chain seq x y z
N MET A 1 -16.07 10.53 -17.38
CA MET A 1 -15.38 9.39 -16.73
C MET A 1 -14.14 9.93 -16.04
N ALA A 2 -13.89 9.57 -14.78
CA ALA A 2 -12.72 10.07 -14.05
C ALA A 2 -11.46 9.29 -14.49
N THR A 3 -10.82 9.78 -15.56
CA THR A 3 -9.61 9.17 -16.17
C THR A 3 -8.32 9.57 -15.47
N GLU A 4 -8.37 10.50 -14.52
CA GLU A 4 -7.19 10.98 -13.80
C GLU A 4 -6.66 9.93 -12.80
N GLY A 5 -5.35 9.70 -12.82
CA GLY A 5 -4.67 8.88 -11.81
C GLY A 5 -4.60 9.56 -10.42
N PRO A 6 -4.08 8.86 -9.40
CA PRO A 6 -3.86 9.45 -8.08
C PRO A 6 -2.93 10.67 -8.15
N ALA A 7 -3.22 11.70 -7.35
CA ALA A 7 -2.47 12.95 -7.37
C ALA A 7 -1.05 12.77 -6.80
N VAL A 8 -0.08 13.49 -7.38
CA VAL A 8 1.30 13.56 -6.87
C VAL A 8 1.51 14.92 -6.20
N ARG A 9 1.80 14.91 -4.90
CA ARG A 9 2.08 16.12 -4.11
C ARG A 9 3.58 16.24 -3.85
N ARG A 10 4.17 17.40 -4.17
CA ARG A 10 5.52 17.76 -3.71
C ARG A 10 5.43 18.32 -2.30
N VAL A 11 6.32 17.88 -1.42
CA VAL A 11 6.35 18.27 -0.01
C VAL A 11 7.79 18.50 0.44
N GLN A 12 7.98 19.40 1.40
CA GLN A 12 9.24 19.52 2.11
C GLN A 12 9.22 18.58 3.32
N VAL A 13 10.00 17.51 3.29
CA VAL A 13 9.95 16.46 4.33
C VAL A 13 10.16 17.01 5.74
N ALA A 14 10.98 18.05 5.90
CA ALA A 14 11.25 18.69 7.19
C ALA A 14 10.01 19.36 7.82
N GLU A 15 9.02 19.78 7.02
CA GLU A 15 7.78 20.40 7.49
C GLU A 15 6.74 19.37 7.96
N HIS A 16 7.01 18.08 7.77
CA HIS A 16 6.11 16.98 8.09
C HIS A 16 6.79 16.01 9.07
N PRO A 17 6.58 16.14 10.39
CA PRO A 17 7.30 15.36 11.41
C PRO A 17 7.24 13.85 11.18
N ARG A 18 6.10 13.33 10.71
CA ARG A 18 5.92 11.91 10.40
C ARG A 18 6.76 11.46 9.20
N LEU A 19 6.84 12.26 8.13
CA LEU A 19 7.69 11.96 6.97
C LEU A 19 9.17 12.04 7.33
N LEU A 20 9.56 13.02 8.15
CA LEU A 20 10.94 13.17 8.63
C LEU A 20 11.37 11.95 9.45
N LYS A 21 10.56 11.57 10.45
CA LYS A 21 10.79 10.35 11.24
C LYS A 21 10.89 9.11 10.34
N LEU A 22 9.97 8.96 9.38
CA LEU A 22 9.96 7.82 8.47
C LEU A 22 11.20 7.80 7.58
N LYS A 23 11.68 8.96 7.11
CA LYS A 23 12.94 9.10 6.34
C LYS A 23 14.14 8.63 7.15
N GLU A 24 14.26 9.07 8.39
CA GLU A 24 15.37 8.73 9.28
C GLU A 24 15.40 7.23 9.60
N MET A 25 14.24 6.66 9.94
CA MET A 25 14.10 5.22 10.18
C MET A 25 14.38 4.41 8.92
N PHE A 26 13.92 4.86 7.76
CA PHE A 26 14.20 4.21 6.47
C PHE A 26 15.71 4.19 6.19
N ASN A 27 16.39 5.32 6.37
CA ASN A 27 17.84 5.42 6.20
C ASN A 27 18.60 4.55 7.20
N SER A 28 18.17 4.50 8.45
CA SER A 28 18.75 3.59 9.44
C SER A 28 18.53 2.11 9.09
N LYS A 29 17.44 1.78 8.39
CA LYS A 29 17.06 0.39 8.07
C LYS A 29 17.74 -0.12 6.80
N PHE A 30 17.76 0.69 5.74
CA PHE A 30 18.20 0.29 4.40
C PHE A 30 19.50 0.95 3.95
N GLY A 31 20.03 1.91 4.71
CA GLY A 31 21.29 2.62 4.38
C GLY A 31 21.16 3.66 3.25
N SER A 32 19.93 3.97 2.84
CA SER A 32 19.58 4.88 1.75
C SER A 32 18.40 5.77 2.14
N VAL A 33 18.15 6.85 1.42
CA VAL A 33 16.94 7.66 1.63
C VAL A 33 15.82 7.19 0.70
N PRO A 34 14.55 7.24 1.14
CA PRO A 34 13.43 6.87 0.28
C PRO A 34 13.34 7.82 -0.92
N LYS A 35 13.02 7.26 -2.08
CA LYS A 35 12.85 7.99 -3.34
C LYS A 35 11.51 8.71 -3.41
N PHE A 36 10.47 8.11 -2.83
CA PHE A 36 9.14 8.70 -2.72
C PHE A 36 8.37 8.08 -1.55
N TYR A 37 7.18 8.65 -1.30
CA TYR A 37 6.24 8.16 -0.30
C TYR A 37 4.86 8.00 -0.93
N VAL A 38 4.09 7.06 -0.41
CA VAL A 38 2.68 6.86 -0.78
C VAL A 38 1.85 6.82 0.49
N ARG A 39 0.66 7.40 0.44
CA ARG A 39 -0.31 7.30 1.53
C ARG A 39 -1.68 6.85 1.03
N ALA A 40 -2.37 6.03 1.82
CA ALA A 40 -3.76 5.65 1.60
C ALA A 40 -4.54 5.69 2.92
N PRO A 41 -5.64 6.47 3.00
CA PRO A 41 -6.39 6.63 4.24
C PRO A 41 -7.20 5.38 4.59
N GLY A 42 -7.50 5.24 5.87
CA GLY A 42 -8.62 4.42 6.31
C GLY A 42 -9.94 5.10 5.98
N ARG A 43 -11.05 4.48 6.39
CA ARG A 43 -12.38 5.07 6.19
C ARG A 43 -13.34 4.67 7.30
N VAL A 44 -14.25 5.58 7.62
CA VAL A 44 -15.45 5.29 8.40
C VAL A 44 -16.61 5.14 7.44
N ASN A 45 -17.47 4.16 7.68
CA ASN A 45 -18.71 4.03 6.94
C ASN A 45 -19.82 4.74 7.73
N ILE A 46 -20.49 5.72 7.14
CA ILE A 46 -21.53 6.50 7.84
C ILE A 46 -22.82 5.69 7.87
N ILE A 47 -23.18 5.07 6.74
CA ILE A 47 -24.34 4.19 6.59
C ILE A 47 -24.15 3.23 5.40
N GLY A 48 -24.81 2.07 5.48
CA GLY A 48 -24.73 1.02 4.47
C GLY A 48 -23.73 -0.06 4.83
N GLU A 49 -23.86 -0.64 6.02
CA GLU A 49 -23.05 -1.81 6.43
C GLU A 49 -23.54 -3.06 5.72
N HIS A 50 -22.62 -3.93 5.31
CA HIS A 50 -22.93 -5.27 4.80
C HIS A 50 -23.80 -5.34 3.53
N ILE A 51 -23.82 -4.26 2.73
CA ILE A 51 -24.62 -4.19 1.49
C ILE A 51 -23.79 -3.91 0.24
N ASP A 52 -22.51 -3.57 0.39
CA ASP A 52 -21.59 -3.27 -0.73
C ASP A 52 -21.30 -4.50 -1.57
N TYR A 53 -21.01 -5.64 -0.93
CA TYR A 53 -20.85 -6.94 -1.62
C TYR A 53 -22.16 -7.50 -2.20
N CYS A 54 -23.31 -6.90 -1.85
CA CYS A 54 -24.60 -7.19 -2.46
C CYS A 54 -24.91 -6.28 -3.66
N GLY A 55 -23.98 -5.39 -4.03
CA GLY A 55 -24.13 -4.46 -5.15
C GLY A 55 -24.89 -3.16 -4.83
N TYR A 56 -25.24 -2.91 -3.58
CA TYR A 56 -25.90 -1.66 -3.18
C TYR A 56 -24.90 -0.54 -2.87
N SER A 57 -25.35 0.70 -3.03
CA SER A 57 -24.55 1.88 -2.69
C SER A 57 -24.36 2.03 -1.17
N VAL A 58 -23.20 2.56 -0.79
CA VAL A 58 -22.81 2.86 0.60
C VAL A 58 -22.35 4.31 0.73
N LEU A 59 -22.32 4.86 1.95
CA LEU A 59 -21.88 6.25 2.19
C LEU A 59 -20.68 6.32 3.16
N PRO A 60 -19.47 5.92 2.72
CA PRO A 60 -18.26 6.06 3.52
C PRO A 60 -17.58 7.42 3.35
N MET A 61 -16.71 7.74 4.30
CA MET A 61 -15.81 8.88 4.25
C MET A 61 -14.40 8.46 4.69
N ALA A 62 -13.38 8.90 3.96
CA ALA A 62 -11.99 8.71 4.37
C ALA A 62 -11.70 9.46 5.68
N VAL A 63 -10.94 8.83 6.57
CA VAL A 63 -10.46 9.48 7.80
C VAL A 63 -9.03 9.99 7.61
N GLU A 64 -8.54 10.82 8.54
CA GLU A 64 -7.18 11.37 8.46
C GLU A 64 -6.10 10.30 8.68
N GLN A 65 -6.41 9.28 9.49
CA GLN A 65 -5.53 8.14 9.73
C GLN A 65 -5.37 7.31 8.46
N ASP A 66 -4.16 6.81 8.24
CA ASP A 66 -3.72 6.23 6.98
C ASP A 66 -2.55 5.25 7.15
N MET A 67 -2.28 4.53 6.07
CA MET A 67 -1.04 3.83 5.83
C MET A 67 -0.11 4.71 5.00
N LEU A 68 1.08 4.98 5.53
CA LEU A 68 2.14 5.75 4.89
C LEU A 68 3.34 4.83 4.63
N ILE A 69 3.82 4.77 3.39
CA ILE A 69 4.92 3.90 3.00
C ILE A 69 6.02 4.74 2.36
N ALA A 70 7.24 4.63 2.91
CA ALA A 70 8.46 5.16 2.32
C ALA A 70 9.10 4.10 1.42
N VAL A 71 9.51 4.48 0.21
CA VAL A 71 9.87 3.52 -0.85
C VAL A 71 11.19 3.89 -1.52
N GLU A 72 12.03 2.90 -1.75
CA GLU A 72 13.17 2.95 -2.67
C GLU A 72 13.06 1.80 -3.67
N PRO A 73 12.91 2.07 -4.98
CA PRO A 73 13.09 1.06 -6.02
C PRO A 73 14.53 0.56 -6.05
N VAL A 74 14.73 -0.76 -6.12
CA VAL A 74 16.05 -1.38 -6.25
C VAL A 74 16.17 -2.13 -7.57
N LYS A 75 17.39 -2.29 -8.07
CA LYS A 75 17.67 -3.02 -9.33
C LYS A 75 17.59 -4.55 -9.19
N THR A 76 17.59 -5.06 -7.96
CA THR A 76 17.45 -6.49 -7.68
C THR A 76 15.99 -6.92 -7.76
N HIS A 77 15.70 -8.22 -7.89
CA HIS A 77 14.33 -8.76 -7.80
C HIS A 77 13.95 -9.11 -6.36
N VAL A 78 14.27 -8.23 -5.41
CA VAL A 78 14.02 -8.46 -3.98
C VAL A 78 13.07 -7.39 -3.45
N LEU A 79 11.95 -7.84 -2.90
CA LEU A 79 11.02 -7.03 -2.13
C LEU A 79 11.38 -7.13 -0.65
N GLN A 80 11.79 -6.02 -0.04
CA GLN A 80 12.06 -5.92 1.40
C GLN A 80 11.01 -5.04 2.07
N LEU A 81 10.31 -5.59 3.06
CA LEU A 81 9.28 -4.91 3.83
C LEU A 81 9.72 -4.82 5.29
N ALA A 82 9.68 -3.61 5.82
CA ALA A 82 9.85 -3.32 7.24
C ALA A 82 8.66 -2.51 7.75
N ASN A 83 8.48 -2.49 9.07
CA ASN A 83 7.45 -1.68 9.71
C ASN A 83 8.04 -0.82 10.83
N THR A 84 7.50 0.38 11.05
CA THR A 84 7.91 1.23 12.17
C THR A 84 7.45 0.70 13.52
N ASN A 85 6.39 -0.11 13.54
CA ASN A 85 5.90 -0.76 14.74
C ASN A 85 6.53 -2.17 14.88
N PRO A 86 7.26 -2.44 15.98
CA PRO A 86 7.99 -3.69 16.17
C PRO A 86 7.09 -4.94 16.30
N LEU A 87 5.78 -4.78 16.49
CA LEU A 87 4.82 -5.88 16.45
C LEU A 87 4.72 -6.53 15.06
N TYR A 88 5.11 -5.82 14.02
CA TYR A 88 5.06 -6.27 12.63
C TYR A 88 6.47 -6.57 12.14
N LEU A 89 6.88 -7.84 12.26
CA LEU A 89 8.22 -8.29 11.87
C LEU A 89 8.51 -8.05 10.38
N ASP A 90 9.78 -7.79 10.07
CA ASP A 90 10.24 -7.62 8.69
C ASP A 90 9.96 -8.86 7.85
N PHE A 91 9.84 -8.63 6.54
CA PHE A 91 9.64 -9.67 5.54
C PHE A 91 10.45 -9.38 4.29
N SER A 92 11.00 -10.42 3.66
CA SER A 92 11.72 -10.30 2.40
C SER A 92 11.38 -11.46 1.48
N THR A 93 11.23 -11.19 0.19
CA THR A 93 11.03 -12.23 -0.83
C THR A 93 11.65 -11.84 -2.16
N SER A 94 12.12 -12.84 -2.89
CA SER A 94 12.53 -12.73 -4.29
C SER A 94 11.76 -13.70 -5.19
N ALA A 95 10.63 -14.22 -4.71
CA ALA A 95 9.84 -15.21 -5.43
C ALA A 95 8.94 -14.55 -6.48
N ASN A 96 9.18 -14.87 -7.76
CA ASN A 96 8.34 -14.44 -8.88
C ASN A 96 6.87 -14.86 -8.71
N ASN A 97 6.62 -16.04 -8.14
CA ASN A 97 5.27 -16.50 -7.85
C ASN A 97 4.90 -16.22 -6.39
N ILE A 98 4.30 -15.05 -6.13
CA ILE A 98 3.85 -14.67 -4.79
C ILE A 98 2.66 -15.54 -4.35
N GLN A 99 2.93 -16.40 -3.36
CA GLN A 99 1.93 -17.20 -2.66
C GLN A 99 1.51 -16.49 -1.37
N ILE A 100 0.21 -16.26 -1.23
CA ILE A 100 -0.37 -15.58 -0.07
C ILE A 100 -1.06 -16.62 0.81
N ASP A 101 -0.47 -16.90 1.98
CA ASP A 101 -1.05 -17.83 2.94
C ASP A 101 -2.29 -17.21 3.59
N LYS A 102 -3.45 -17.82 3.33
CA LYS A 102 -4.74 -17.42 3.90
C LYS A 102 -5.00 -18.03 5.28
N THR A 103 -4.27 -19.08 5.66
CA THR A 103 -4.48 -19.83 6.92
C THR A 103 -3.93 -19.08 8.12
N LYS A 104 -2.83 -18.33 7.93
CA LYS A 104 -2.20 -17.47 8.94
C LYS A 104 -1.94 -16.09 8.34
N PRO A 105 -2.92 -15.18 8.37
CA PRO A 105 -2.78 -13.86 7.76
C PRO A 105 -1.74 -13.03 8.52
N LEU A 106 -0.53 -12.94 7.97
CA LEU A 106 0.52 -12.05 8.44
C LEU A 106 0.32 -10.65 7.83
N TRP A 107 0.82 -9.61 8.50
CA TRP A 107 0.60 -8.23 8.06
C TRP A 107 1.10 -7.98 6.62
N HIS A 108 2.24 -8.58 6.24
CA HIS A 108 2.82 -8.42 4.91
C HIS A 108 1.95 -9.07 3.82
N ASN A 109 1.08 -10.03 4.14
CA ASN A 109 0.16 -10.63 3.17
C ASN A 109 -0.78 -9.58 2.56
N TYR A 110 -1.17 -8.55 3.33
CA TYR A 110 -1.95 -7.42 2.79
C TYR A 110 -1.15 -6.56 1.82
N PHE A 111 0.13 -6.30 2.11
CA PHE A 111 1.01 -5.63 1.16
C PHE A 111 1.14 -6.46 -0.12
N LEU A 112 1.36 -7.77 0.01
CA LEU A 112 1.46 -8.70 -1.10
C LEU A 112 0.18 -8.77 -1.94
N CYS A 113 -1.01 -8.65 -1.36
CA CYS A 113 -2.26 -8.55 -2.13
C CYS A 113 -2.25 -7.37 -3.10
N GLY A 114 -1.90 -6.16 -2.62
CA GLY A 114 -1.85 -4.97 -3.46
C GLY A 114 -0.75 -5.04 -4.50
N PHE A 115 0.43 -5.54 -4.09
CA PHE A 115 1.56 -5.77 -4.98
C PHE A 115 1.23 -6.74 -6.11
N LYS A 116 0.71 -7.93 -5.75
CA LYS A 116 0.35 -9.00 -6.69
C LYS A 116 -0.74 -8.55 -7.67
N GLY A 117 -1.80 -7.90 -7.18
CA GLY A 117 -2.90 -7.44 -8.04
C GLY A 117 -2.43 -6.50 -9.16
N ILE A 118 -1.47 -5.62 -8.90
CA ILE A 118 -0.90 -4.74 -9.93
C ILE A 118 0.00 -5.52 -10.89
N GLN A 119 0.83 -6.44 -10.40
CA GLN A 119 1.67 -7.26 -11.28
C GLN A 119 0.83 -8.13 -12.22
N GLU A 120 -0.21 -8.79 -11.69
CA GLU A 120 -1.14 -9.61 -12.47
C GLU A 120 -1.92 -8.78 -13.50
N HIS A 121 -2.38 -7.58 -13.13
CA HIS A 121 -3.07 -6.68 -14.04
C HIS A 121 -2.25 -6.33 -15.28
N PHE A 122 -0.92 -6.18 -15.14
CA PHE A 122 -0.01 -5.88 -16.23
C PHE A 122 0.70 -7.12 -16.80
N GLY A 123 0.32 -8.33 -16.38
CA GLY A 123 0.92 -9.59 -16.86
C GLY A 123 2.41 -9.75 -16.51
N LEU A 124 2.87 -9.12 -15.42
CA LEU A 124 4.27 -9.15 -15.00
C LEU A 124 4.55 -10.38 -14.14
N SER A 125 5.61 -11.11 -14.48
CA SER A 125 6.01 -12.34 -13.76
C SER A 125 7.20 -12.12 -12.82
N ASP A 126 8.03 -11.11 -13.06
CA ASP A 126 9.21 -10.85 -12.25
C ASP A 126 8.87 -9.95 -11.05
N VAL A 127 9.45 -10.26 -9.88
CA VAL A 127 9.30 -9.41 -8.69
C VAL A 127 9.84 -8.01 -8.98
N THR A 128 9.00 -7.00 -8.75
CA THR A 128 9.42 -5.60 -8.75
C THR A 128 10.18 -5.31 -7.46
N GLY A 129 11.50 -5.17 -7.56
CA GLY A 129 12.36 -4.94 -6.41
C GLY A 129 12.18 -3.57 -5.77
N MET A 130 11.99 -3.56 -4.46
CA MET A 130 11.93 -2.33 -3.68
C MET A 130 12.16 -2.57 -2.19
N ASN A 131 12.70 -1.56 -1.52
CA ASN A 131 12.71 -1.44 -0.07
C ASN A 131 11.54 -0.57 0.36
N CYS A 132 10.75 -1.07 1.31
CA CYS A 132 9.57 -0.38 1.83
C CYS A 132 9.59 -0.34 3.35
N LEU A 133 9.41 0.85 3.93
CA LEU A 133 9.12 1.02 5.36
C LEU A 133 7.68 1.49 5.53
N VAL A 134 6.87 0.67 6.19
CA VAL A 134 5.45 0.91 6.43
C VAL A 134 5.25 1.56 7.79
N ASP A 135 4.43 2.61 7.83
CA ASP A 135 3.99 3.29 9.05
C ASP A 135 2.49 3.55 8.98
N GLY A 136 1.73 2.90 9.87
CA GLY A 136 0.28 3.01 9.95
C GLY A 136 -0.18 3.61 11.28
N ASN A 137 -1.09 4.58 11.23
CA ASN A 137 -1.69 5.17 12.44
C ASN A 137 -3.21 4.93 12.54
N ILE A 138 -3.78 4.10 11.64
CA ILE A 138 -5.15 3.61 11.75
C ILE A 138 -5.18 2.55 12.86
N PRO A 139 -6.07 2.66 13.86
CA PRO A 139 -6.24 1.61 14.87
C PRO A 139 -6.51 0.25 14.18
N PRO A 140 -5.66 -0.77 14.38
CA PRO A 140 -5.84 -2.05 13.70
C PRO A 140 -7.12 -2.76 14.17
N SER A 141 -7.76 -3.50 13.28
CA SER A 141 -8.93 -4.35 13.58
C SER A 141 -10.12 -3.62 14.22
N SER A 142 -10.32 -2.34 13.89
CA SER A 142 -11.30 -1.45 14.52
C SER A 142 -12.50 -1.09 13.62
N GLY A 143 -12.65 -1.73 12.46
CA GLY A 143 -13.67 -1.36 11.45
C GLY A 143 -13.29 -0.15 10.58
N LEU A 144 -12.14 0.48 10.82
CA LEU A 144 -11.65 1.67 10.09
C LEU A 144 -10.85 1.35 8.80
N SER A 145 -10.95 0.12 8.30
CA SER A 145 -10.31 -0.34 7.05
C SER A 145 -8.78 -0.19 7.01
N SER A 146 -8.08 -0.49 8.12
CA SER A 146 -6.61 -0.51 8.13
C SER A 146 -6.01 -1.51 7.13
N SER A 147 -6.65 -2.67 6.93
CA SER A 147 -6.23 -3.68 5.96
C SER A 147 -6.35 -3.16 4.52
N SER A 148 -7.51 -2.64 4.13
CA SER A 148 -7.74 -2.07 2.80
C SER A 148 -6.81 -0.90 2.52
N ALA A 149 -6.56 -0.03 3.50
CA ALA A 149 -5.58 1.05 3.38
C ALA A 149 -4.18 0.52 3.04
N LEU A 150 -3.74 -0.57 3.69
CA LEU A 150 -2.44 -1.19 3.38
C LEU A 150 -2.42 -1.81 1.98
N VAL A 151 -3.48 -2.51 1.57
CA VAL A 151 -3.60 -3.07 0.21
C VAL A 151 -3.54 -1.97 -0.85
N CYS A 152 -4.36 -0.92 -0.70
CA CYS A 152 -4.40 0.19 -1.65
C CYS A 152 -3.07 0.95 -1.71
N CYS A 153 -2.44 1.18 -0.55
CA CYS A 153 -1.14 1.84 -0.50
C CYS A 153 -0.06 0.99 -1.19
N ALA A 154 -0.02 -0.32 -0.94
CA ALA A 154 0.91 -1.23 -1.59
C ALA A 154 0.70 -1.30 -3.12
N GLY A 155 -0.56 -1.36 -3.59
CA GLY A 155 -0.86 -1.32 -5.02
C GLY A 155 -0.38 -0.01 -5.67
N LEU A 156 -0.65 1.14 -5.04
CA LEU A 156 -0.18 2.42 -5.56
C LEU A 156 1.35 2.55 -5.52
N VAL A 157 2.00 2.00 -4.50
CA VAL A 157 3.47 1.86 -4.46
C VAL A 157 3.96 1.07 -5.67
N THR A 158 3.44 -0.13 -5.90
CA THR A 158 3.85 -0.99 -7.02
C THR A 158 3.63 -0.31 -8.37
N LEU A 159 2.46 0.30 -8.58
CA LEU A 159 2.15 1.06 -9.79
C LEU A 159 3.18 2.18 -10.03
N THR A 160 3.53 2.91 -8.96
CA THR A 160 4.50 4.02 -9.03
C THR A 160 5.91 3.52 -9.32
N VAL A 161 6.34 2.41 -8.71
CA VAL A 161 7.66 1.81 -8.99
C VAL A 161 7.76 1.35 -10.44
N LEU A 162 6.70 0.76 -10.97
CA LEU A 162 6.62 0.31 -12.36
C LEU A 162 6.55 1.47 -13.38
N GLY A 163 6.23 2.68 -12.93
CA GLY A 163 6.02 3.83 -13.82
C GLY A 163 4.81 3.67 -14.75
N MET A 164 3.87 2.80 -14.38
CA MET A 164 2.65 2.52 -15.15
C MET A 164 1.50 3.40 -14.66
N ASN A 165 0.41 3.46 -15.42
CA ASN A 165 -0.75 4.29 -15.10
C ASN A 165 -2.02 3.45 -14.98
N LEU A 166 -2.81 3.71 -13.95
CA LEU A 166 -4.17 3.19 -13.78
C LEU A 166 -5.12 4.33 -13.44
N SER A 167 -6.27 4.33 -14.09
CA SER A 167 -7.33 5.29 -13.80
C SER A 167 -7.99 4.98 -12.46
N LYS A 168 -8.60 6.00 -11.83
CA LYS A 168 -9.41 5.83 -10.60
C LYS A 168 -10.62 4.91 -10.77
N VAL A 169 -11.03 4.63 -12.01
CA VAL A 169 -12.31 3.96 -12.34
C VAL A 169 -12.08 2.76 -13.28
N THR A 170 -10.87 2.20 -13.36
CA THR A 170 -10.64 1.04 -14.22
C THR A 170 -11.59 -0.08 -13.75
N ASN A 171 -12.46 -0.52 -14.68
CA ASN A 171 -13.71 -1.26 -14.44
C ASN A 171 -13.64 -2.30 -13.30
N LEU A 172 -14.51 -2.13 -12.29
CA LEU A 172 -14.82 -3.15 -11.28
C LEU A 172 -15.54 -4.38 -11.87
N ASN A 173 -15.84 -4.39 -13.17
CA ASN A 173 -16.59 -5.45 -13.85
C ASN A 173 -15.76 -6.69 -14.22
N GLU A 174 -14.45 -6.70 -13.97
CA GLU A 174 -13.57 -7.84 -14.31
C GLU A 174 -13.25 -8.77 -13.13
N LEU A 175 -13.89 -8.57 -11.96
CA LEU A 175 -13.68 -9.38 -10.75
C LEU A 175 -14.95 -10.10 -10.24
N ALA A 176 -15.94 -10.32 -11.10
CA ALA A 176 -17.12 -11.14 -10.82
C ALA A 176 -17.01 -12.52 -11.49
#